data_AF-A0A8T0NRW5-F1
#
_entry.id   AF-A0A8T0NRW5-F1
#
_cell.length_a   1.000
_cell.length_b   1.000
_cell.length_c   1.000
_cell.angle_alpha   90.00
_cell.angle_beta   90.00
_cell.angle_gamma   90.00
#
_symmetry.space_group_name_H-M   'P 1'
#
loop_
_entity.id
_entity.type
_entity.pdbx_description
1 polymer ?
#
loop_
_entity_poly.entity_id
_entity_poly.type
_entity_poly.pdbx_seq_one_letter_code
_entity_poly.pdbx_strand_id
1 'polypeptide(L)'
;MTRKFTRQWDLVHVGITYYTTCLLNLKSLYDKRFELKAMFISKEREDSKWSNGSVGKKFYNLVVSNEFWHGVLYTINSFEPLVDVLRKMGSNSSMGSIYGVLTNAKMEIALRFENNEEHYSPIWDNIIFRLDAALRTPLHLAGYYLNPFFYYQNKDEIENAEIFRDALVECMRKMYQDQLTQEKIVSQLDLYRSASQSFGTVHAIRSQKKSQSSFLVGVTWRCSKGLEQNGTMAVEVNMWLTGI
;
A
#
# COMPACT_ATOMS: atom_id res chain seq x y z
N MET A 1 -27.47 21.27 -8.01
CA MET A 1 -26.31 22.15 -7.80
C MET A 1 -25.01 21.38 -8.05
N THR A 2 -24.62 20.42 -7.20
CA THR A 2 -23.33 19.69 -7.30
C THR A 2 -23.01 19.11 -8.69
N ARG A 3 -23.94 18.36 -9.31
CA ARG A 3 -23.72 17.76 -10.66
C ARG A 3 -23.46 18.77 -11.78
N LYS A 4 -23.94 20.01 -11.64
CA LYS A 4 -23.71 21.08 -12.64
C LYS A 4 -22.26 21.57 -12.59
N PHE A 5 -21.72 21.72 -11.38
CA PHE A 5 -20.35 22.19 -11.16
C PHE A 5 -19.31 21.08 -11.34
N THR A 6 -19.63 19.84 -10.97
CA THR A 6 -18.73 18.68 -11.16
C THR A 6 -18.78 18.07 -12.56
N ARG A 7 -19.49 18.69 -13.52
CA ARG A 7 -19.71 18.15 -14.88
C ARG A 7 -20.24 16.72 -14.88
N GLN A 8 -21.21 16.45 -14.01
CA GLN A 8 -21.82 15.13 -13.76
C GLN A 8 -20.89 14.05 -13.19
N TRP A 9 -19.67 14.43 -12.77
CA TRP A 9 -18.77 13.50 -12.10
C TRP A 9 -19.30 13.14 -10.71
N ASP A 10 -19.30 11.85 -10.39
CA ASP A 10 -19.67 11.34 -9.07
C ASP A 10 -18.51 11.51 -8.09
N LEU A 11 -18.79 12.14 -6.95
CA LEU A 11 -17.82 12.35 -5.86
C LEU A 11 -17.65 11.13 -4.97
N VAL A 12 -18.59 10.19 -5.05
CA VAL A 12 -18.63 9.00 -4.21
C VAL A 12 -18.25 7.79 -5.05
N HIS A 13 -17.25 7.06 -4.59
CA HIS A 13 -16.75 5.83 -5.18
C HIS A 13 -16.78 4.74 -4.11
N VAL A 14 -17.20 3.54 -4.50
CA VAL A 14 -17.26 2.40 -3.59
C VAL A 14 -15.98 1.58 -3.75
N GLY A 15 -15.25 1.41 -2.66
CA GLY A 15 -14.08 0.54 -2.57
C GLY A 15 -14.42 -0.83 -1.98
N ILE A 16 -13.49 -1.78 -2.10
CA ILE A 16 -13.66 -3.14 -1.55
C ILE A 16 -13.68 -3.12 -0.01
N THR A 17 -12.99 -2.15 0.60
CA THR A 17 -12.97 -1.93 2.05
C THR A 17 -13.50 -0.54 2.38
N TYR A 18 -13.90 -0.34 3.63
CA TYR A 18 -14.26 0.98 4.15
C TYR A 18 -13.12 1.99 3.96
N TYR A 19 -11.88 1.62 4.28
CA TYR A 19 -10.71 2.50 4.13
C TYR A 19 -10.45 2.91 2.68
N THR A 20 -10.51 1.95 1.74
CA THR A 20 -10.39 2.25 0.31
C THR A 20 -11.52 3.17 -0.15
N THR A 21 -12.74 2.96 0.33
CA THR A 21 -13.90 3.82 0.03
C THR A 21 -13.65 5.25 0.51
N CYS A 22 -13.22 5.43 1.77
CA CYS A 22 -12.89 6.74 2.32
C CYS A 22 -11.80 7.46 1.52
N LEU A 23 -10.72 6.76 1.17
CA LEU A 23 -9.62 7.35 0.41
C LEU A 23 -10.04 7.76 -1.01
N LEU A 24 -10.78 6.89 -1.72
CA LEU A 24 -11.28 7.20 -3.06
C LEU A 24 -12.21 8.42 -3.05
N ASN A 25 -13.07 8.53 -2.03
CA ASN A 25 -13.95 9.69 -1.85
C ASN A 25 -13.14 10.97 -1.56
N LEU A 26 -12.14 10.89 -0.68
CA LEU A 26 -11.25 12.03 -0.38
C LEU A 26 -10.51 12.49 -1.64
N LYS A 27 -10.00 11.55 -2.44
CA LYS A 27 -9.31 11.85 -3.70
C LYS A 27 -10.24 12.52 -4.71
N SER A 28 -11.44 11.98 -4.90
CA SER A 28 -12.46 12.58 -5.78
C SER A 28 -12.86 13.99 -5.34
N LEU A 29 -13.01 14.21 -4.03
CA LEU A 29 -13.25 15.54 -3.47
C LEU A 29 -12.08 16.50 -3.74
N TYR A 30 -10.84 16.04 -3.55
CA TYR A 30 -9.64 16.85 -3.79
C TYR A 30 -9.46 17.21 -5.26
N ASP A 31 -9.71 16.26 -6.16
CA ASP A 31 -9.61 16.46 -7.61
C ASP A 31 -10.64 17.48 -8.11
N LYS A 32 -11.81 17.54 -7.47
CA LYS A 32 -12.88 18.50 -7.78
C LYS A 32 -12.91 19.73 -6.86
N ARG A 33 -11.84 19.98 -6.11
CA ARG A 33 -11.82 21.04 -5.08
C ARG A 33 -12.08 22.43 -5.65
N PHE A 34 -11.62 22.73 -6.87
CA PHE A 34 -11.81 24.05 -7.48
C PHE A 34 -13.26 24.25 -7.91
N GLU A 35 -13.88 23.23 -8.50
CA GLU A 35 -15.30 23.22 -8.86
C GLU A 35 -16.19 23.29 -7.62
N LEU A 36 -15.82 22.60 -6.54
CA LEU A 36 -16.50 22.70 -5.25
C LEU A 36 -16.36 24.11 -4.66
N LYS A 37 -15.16 24.69 -4.64
CA LYS A 37 -14.95 26.09 -4.20
C LYS A 37 -15.81 27.06 -5.01
N ALA A 38 -15.82 26.94 -6.34
CA ALA A 38 -16.64 27.77 -7.21
C ALA A 38 -18.13 27.61 -6.92
N MET A 39 -18.61 26.39 -6.69
CA MET A 39 -20.00 26.13 -6.31
C MET A 39 -20.37 26.84 -4.99
N PHE A 40 -19.50 26.74 -3.98
CA PHE A 40 -19.75 27.29 -2.65
C PHE A 40 -19.61 28.83 -2.58
N ILE A 41 -18.92 29.45 -3.54
CA ILE A 41 -18.80 30.90 -3.70
C ILE A 41 -19.89 31.48 -4.63
N SER A 42 -20.59 30.64 -5.39
CA SER A 42 -21.59 31.11 -6.36
C SER A 42 -22.79 31.82 -5.73
N LYS A 43 -23.32 32.82 -6.43
CA LYS A 43 -24.58 33.50 -6.07
C LYS A 43 -25.76 32.53 -5.95
N GLU A 44 -25.76 31.49 -6.79
CA GLU A 44 -26.75 30.39 -6.78
C GLU A 44 -26.76 29.63 -5.43
N ARG A 45 -25.63 29.61 -4.70
CA ARG A 45 -25.55 29.09 -3.33
C ARG A 45 -26.06 30.10 -2.31
N GLU A 46 -25.73 31.39 -2.43
CA GLU A 46 -26.19 32.44 -1.51
C GLU A 46 -27.72 32.52 -1.47
N ASP A 47 -28.35 32.42 -2.63
CA ASP A 47 -29.81 32.44 -2.81
C ASP A 47 -30.49 31.12 -2.37
N SER A 48 -29.71 30.09 -1.99
CA SER A 48 -30.26 28.79 -1.61
C SER A 48 -30.73 28.76 -0.15
N LYS A 49 -31.75 27.94 0.14
CA LYS A 49 -32.24 27.67 1.51
C LYS A 49 -31.17 27.13 2.48
N TRP A 50 -30.02 26.69 1.97
CA TRP A 50 -28.95 26.09 2.74
C TRP A 50 -27.79 27.06 3.05
N SER A 51 -27.80 28.29 2.54
CA SER A 51 -26.74 29.29 2.78
C SER A 51 -26.70 29.78 4.23
N ASN A 52 -27.88 30.04 4.80
CA ASN A 52 -28.02 30.71 6.10
C ASN A 52 -28.02 29.74 7.30
N GLY A 53 -28.15 28.43 7.05
CA GLY A 53 -28.10 27.41 8.10
C GLY A 53 -26.70 27.27 8.70
N SER A 54 -26.63 26.97 10.00
CA SER A 54 -25.38 26.73 10.72
C SER A 54 -24.51 25.64 10.06
N VAL A 55 -25.14 24.59 9.54
CA VAL A 55 -24.50 23.50 8.80
C VAL A 55 -23.88 24.01 7.48
N GLY A 56 -24.62 24.79 6.70
CA GLY A 56 -24.15 25.33 5.42
C GLY A 56 -22.98 26.31 5.56
N LYS A 57 -22.96 27.09 6.65
CA LYS A 57 -21.82 27.96 7.00
C LYS A 57 -20.57 27.15 7.34
N LYS A 58 -20.70 26.06 8.11
CA LYS A 58 -19.58 25.16 8.43
C LYS A 58 -18.97 24.55 7.16
N PHE A 59 -19.79 24.00 6.27
CA PHE A 59 -19.31 23.42 5.01
C PHE A 59 -18.63 24.46 4.11
N TYR A 60 -19.17 25.67 4.02
CA TYR A 60 -18.53 26.74 3.26
C TYR A 60 -17.13 27.07 3.79
N ASN A 61 -17.00 27.27 5.11
CA ASN A 61 -15.71 27.56 5.73
C ASN A 61 -14.70 26.44 5.46
N LEU A 62 -15.14 25.19 5.53
CA LEU A 62 -14.33 24.01 5.24
C LEU A 62 -13.86 23.98 3.78
N VAL A 63 -14.78 24.15 2.82
CA VAL A 63 -14.48 24.07 1.38
C VAL A 63 -13.62 25.24 0.90
N VAL A 64 -13.75 26.43 1.49
CA VAL A 64 -12.92 27.58 1.11
C VAL A 64 -11.53 27.51 1.76
N SER A 65 -11.40 26.88 2.94
CA SER A 65 -10.14 26.77 3.68
C SER A 65 -9.06 26.03 2.89
N ASN A 66 -7.90 26.67 2.68
CA ASN A 66 -6.73 26.02 2.09
C ASN A 66 -6.10 24.99 3.05
N GLU A 67 -6.13 25.26 4.35
CA GLU A 67 -5.62 24.36 5.39
C GLU A 67 -6.36 23.02 5.36
N PHE A 68 -7.70 23.05 5.20
CA PHE A 68 -8.48 21.83 5.02
C PHE A 68 -7.99 21.00 3.83
N TRP A 69 -7.81 21.63 2.66
CA TRP A 69 -7.36 20.92 1.46
C TRP A 69 -5.90 20.44 1.56
N HIS A 70 -5.03 21.17 2.26
CA HIS A 70 -3.69 20.67 2.58
C HIS A 70 -3.75 19.42 3.46
N GLY A 71 -4.63 19.40 4.48
CA GLY A 71 -4.85 18.20 5.30
C GLY A 71 -5.41 17.02 4.49
N VAL A 72 -6.32 17.28 3.55
CA VAL A 72 -6.83 16.24 2.62
C VAL A 72 -5.70 15.69 1.74
N LEU A 73 -4.87 16.57 1.15
CA LEU A 73 -3.74 16.14 0.33
C LEU A 73 -2.72 15.35 1.14
N TYR A 74 -2.39 15.82 2.34
CA TYR A 74 -1.51 15.13 3.28
C TYR A 74 -2.02 13.71 3.55
N THR A 75 -3.32 13.56 3.84
CA THR A 75 -3.96 12.26 4.07
C THR A 75 -3.84 11.37 2.82
N ILE A 76 -4.16 11.88 1.64
CA ILE A 76 -4.05 11.11 0.39
C ILE A 76 -2.62 10.62 0.16
N ASN A 77 -1.63 11.50 0.31
CA ASN A 77 -0.22 11.18 0.12
C ASN A 77 0.31 10.18 1.15
N SER A 78 -0.23 10.22 2.37
CA SER A 78 0.15 9.31 3.45
C SER A 78 -0.39 7.88 3.25
N PHE A 79 -1.65 7.77 2.87
CA PHE A 79 -2.37 6.49 2.92
C PHE A 79 -2.52 5.79 1.58
N GLU A 80 -2.44 6.50 0.46
CA GLU A 80 -2.58 5.87 -0.86
C GLU A 80 -1.52 4.78 -1.14
N PRO A 81 -0.23 4.99 -0.85
CA PRO A 81 0.78 3.94 -1.03
C PRO A 81 0.53 2.70 -0.14
N LEU A 82 -0.16 2.86 0.98
CA LEU A 82 -0.46 1.77 1.92
C LEU A 82 -1.64 0.89 1.46
N VAL A 83 -2.50 1.38 0.56
CA VAL A 83 -3.62 0.58 0.03
C VAL A 83 -3.12 -0.68 -0.66
N ASP A 84 -2.01 -0.59 -1.39
CA ASP A 84 -1.43 -1.72 -2.09
C ASP A 84 -0.79 -2.74 -1.15
N VAL A 85 -0.20 -2.27 -0.04
CA VAL A 85 0.30 -3.12 1.04
C VAL A 85 -0.85 -3.92 1.65
N LEU A 86 -1.92 -3.25 2.06
CA LEU A 86 -3.09 -3.88 2.68
C LEU A 86 -3.79 -4.86 1.73
N ARG A 87 -3.93 -4.50 0.46
CA ARG A 87 -4.49 -5.38 -0.57
C ARG A 87 -3.66 -6.65 -0.74
N LYS A 88 -2.33 -6.55 -0.69
CA LYS A 88 -1.45 -7.72 -0.81
C LYS A 88 -1.47 -8.58 0.45
N MET A 89 -1.56 -7.99 1.64
CA MET A 89 -1.75 -8.73 2.90
C MET A 89 -3.06 -9.52 2.92
N GLY A 90 -4.15 -8.96 2.39
CA GLY A 90 -5.45 -9.62 2.32
C GLY A 90 -5.59 -10.66 1.21
N SER A 91 -4.60 -10.79 0.31
CA SER A 91 -4.56 -11.84 -0.72
C SER A 91 -3.58 -12.92 -0.29
N ASN A 92 -3.68 -14.13 -0.87
CA ASN A 92 -2.71 -15.21 -0.67
C ASN A 92 -1.34 -14.92 -1.34
N SER A 93 -0.86 -13.68 -1.22
CA SER A 93 0.45 -13.24 -1.70
C SER A 93 1.56 -13.91 -0.91
N SER A 94 2.70 -14.16 -1.55
CA SER A 94 3.87 -14.73 -0.87
C SER A 94 4.38 -13.77 0.21
N MET A 95 4.79 -14.30 1.37
CA MET A 95 5.34 -13.53 2.50
C MET A 95 6.45 -12.57 2.06
N GLY A 96 7.32 -13.03 1.17
CA GLY A 96 8.40 -12.22 0.58
C GLY A 96 7.95 -11.08 -0.32
N SER A 97 6.75 -11.14 -0.88
CA SER A 97 6.20 -10.02 -1.65
C SER A 97 5.69 -8.90 -0.75
N ILE A 98 5.17 -9.21 0.43
CA ILE A 98 4.51 -8.22 1.30
C ILE A 98 5.54 -7.24 1.87
N TYR A 99 6.67 -7.76 2.37
CA TYR A 99 7.76 -6.92 2.90
C TYR A 99 8.33 -5.96 1.84
N GLY A 100 8.53 -6.44 0.61
CA GLY A 100 9.00 -5.59 -0.49
C GLY A 100 8.02 -4.51 -0.90
N VAL A 101 6.71 -4.81 -0.87
CA VAL A 101 5.67 -3.81 -1.15
C VAL A 101 5.60 -2.77 -0.04
N LEU A 102 5.73 -3.18 1.23
CA LEU A 102 5.83 -2.23 2.33
C LEU A 102 7.04 -1.31 2.15
N THR A 103 8.22 -1.87 1.84
CA THR A 103 9.45 -1.09 1.61
C THR A 103 9.26 -0.07 0.50
N ASN A 104 8.68 -0.47 -0.64
CA ASN A 104 8.35 0.45 -1.72
C ASN A 104 7.34 1.54 -1.28
N ALA A 105 6.33 1.20 -0.49
CA ALA A 105 5.37 2.16 0.02
C ALA A 105 6.03 3.20 0.93
N LYS A 106 7.02 2.81 1.77
CA LYS A 106 7.81 3.76 2.57
C LYS A 106 8.50 4.78 1.67
N MET A 107 9.21 4.30 0.65
CA MET A 107 9.91 5.19 -0.31
C MET A 107 8.93 6.09 -1.06
N GLU A 108 7.79 5.55 -1.51
CA GLU A 108 6.78 6.34 -2.22
C GLU A 108 6.20 7.45 -1.34
N ILE A 109 5.93 7.17 -0.07
CA ILE A 109 5.50 8.20 0.90
C ILE A 109 6.57 9.28 1.03
N ALA A 110 7.84 8.91 1.26
CA ALA A 110 8.93 9.88 1.36
C ALA A 110 9.03 10.76 0.12
N LEU A 111 8.95 10.16 -1.08
CA LEU A 111 8.98 10.88 -2.35
C LEU A 111 7.79 11.84 -2.53
N ARG A 112 6.58 11.44 -2.11
CA ARG A 112 5.38 12.32 -2.14
C ARG A 112 5.49 13.53 -1.23
N PHE A 113 6.39 13.48 -0.24
CA PHE A 113 6.73 14.59 0.65
C PHE A 113 8.12 15.17 0.34
N GLU A 114 8.62 14.99 -0.89
CA GLU A 114 9.88 15.57 -1.37
C GLU A 114 11.10 15.17 -0.52
N ASN A 115 11.03 14.00 0.13
CA ASN A 115 11.99 13.50 1.11
C ASN A 115 12.18 14.43 2.33
N ASN A 116 11.21 15.30 2.63
CA ASN A 116 11.18 16.07 3.86
C ASN A 116 10.73 15.18 5.04
N GLU A 117 11.70 14.73 5.84
CA GLU A 117 11.50 13.82 6.97
C GLU A 117 10.48 14.33 7.99
N GLU A 118 10.44 15.63 8.27
CA GLU A 118 9.47 16.21 9.21
C GLU A 118 8.02 15.95 8.81
N HIS A 119 7.74 15.82 7.51
CA HIS A 119 6.39 15.61 7.01
C HIS A 119 5.96 14.15 7.02
N TYR A 120 6.87 13.19 6.80
CA TYR A 120 6.52 11.77 6.73
C TYR A 120 6.92 10.94 7.94
N SER A 121 7.87 11.38 8.78
CA SER A 121 8.26 10.68 10.01
C SER A 121 7.06 10.35 10.90
N PRO A 122 6.09 11.26 11.15
CA PRO A 122 4.92 10.93 11.98
C PRO A 122 4.09 9.76 11.42
N ILE A 123 4.01 9.63 10.09
CA ILE A 123 3.32 8.53 9.41
C ILE A 123 4.10 7.24 9.62
N TRP A 124 5.43 7.32 9.49
CA TRP A 124 6.33 6.19 9.63
C TRP A 124 6.29 5.64 11.06
N ASP A 125 6.36 6.51 12.07
CA ASP A 125 6.44 6.14 13.47
C ASP A 125 5.15 5.52 14.02
N ASN A 126 4.00 5.84 13.44
CA ASN A 126 2.71 5.34 13.91
C ASN A 126 2.24 4.12 13.13
N ILE A 127 2.11 4.26 11.81
CA ILE A 127 1.42 3.25 10.98
C ILE A 127 2.42 2.25 10.44
N ILE A 128 3.51 2.75 9.85
CA ILE A 128 4.51 1.89 9.22
C ILE A 128 5.28 1.12 10.28
N PHE A 129 5.58 1.70 11.43
CA PHE A 129 6.25 1.01 12.54
C PHE A 129 5.51 -0.27 12.95
N ARG A 130 4.18 -0.20 13.07
CA ARG A 130 3.35 -1.36 13.43
C ARG A 130 3.37 -2.43 12.35
N LEU A 131 3.23 -2.02 11.08
CA LEU A 131 3.27 -2.95 9.93
C LEU A 131 4.65 -3.59 9.78
N ASP A 132 5.71 -2.80 9.95
CA ASP A 132 7.09 -3.27 9.88
C ASP A 132 7.37 -4.27 10.98
N ALA A 133 7.01 -3.96 12.24
CA ALA A 133 7.17 -4.86 13.37
C ALA A 133 6.43 -6.21 13.15
N ALA A 134 5.23 -6.18 12.60
CA ALA A 134 4.47 -7.40 12.27
C ALA A 134 5.13 -8.22 11.15
N LEU A 135 5.77 -7.55 10.19
CA LEU A 135 6.43 -8.19 9.04
C LEU A 135 7.90 -8.52 9.28
N ARG A 136 8.53 -8.08 10.37
CA ARG A 136 9.96 -8.30 10.63
C ARG A 136 10.31 -9.70 11.15
N THR A 137 9.44 -10.67 10.90
CA THR A 137 9.70 -12.08 11.23
C THR A 137 10.74 -12.68 10.28
N PRO A 138 11.50 -13.71 10.71
CA PRO A 138 12.46 -14.39 9.85
C PRO A 138 11.87 -14.87 8.52
N LEU A 139 10.63 -15.37 8.51
CA LEU A 139 9.99 -15.90 7.31
C LEU A 139 9.73 -14.83 6.23
N HIS A 140 9.28 -13.65 6.64
CA HIS A 140 9.05 -12.52 5.75
C HIS A 140 10.37 -11.94 5.21
N LEU A 141 11.39 -11.78 6.06
CA LEU A 141 12.72 -11.30 5.68
C LEU A 141 13.43 -12.28 4.73
N ALA A 142 13.42 -13.57 5.05
CA ALA A 142 13.93 -14.62 4.17
C ALA A 142 13.15 -14.69 2.85
N GLY A 143 11.83 -14.54 2.91
CA GLY A 143 10.99 -14.48 1.73
C GLY A 143 11.34 -13.30 0.82
N TYR A 144 11.63 -12.13 1.40
CA TYR A 144 12.05 -10.94 0.65
C TYR A 144 13.39 -11.16 -0.02
N TYR A 145 14.37 -11.71 0.72
CA TYR A 145 15.69 -12.10 0.20
C TYR A 145 15.59 -13.07 -0.98
N LEU A 146 14.68 -14.05 -0.91
CA LEU A 146 14.51 -15.05 -1.96
C LEU A 146 13.62 -14.57 -3.13
N ASN A 147 12.96 -13.42 -3.02
CA ASN A 147 12.07 -12.93 -4.05
C ASN A 147 12.88 -12.31 -5.20
N PRO A 148 12.94 -12.94 -6.40
CA PRO A 148 13.79 -12.46 -7.48
C PRO A 148 13.41 -11.06 -7.98
N PHE A 149 12.13 -10.67 -7.85
CA PHE A 149 11.70 -9.34 -8.25
C PHE A 149 12.33 -8.27 -7.37
N PHE A 150 12.39 -8.49 -6.05
CA PHE A 150 12.96 -7.51 -5.13
C PHE A 150 14.47 -7.67 -4.95
N TYR A 151 14.96 -8.90 -4.84
CA TYR A 151 16.36 -9.21 -4.59
C TYR A 151 17.28 -8.57 -5.63
N TYR A 152 17.07 -8.83 -6.92
CA TYR A 152 18.00 -8.33 -7.94
C TYR A 152 17.90 -6.82 -8.17
N GLN A 153 16.76 -6.20 -7.86
CA GLN A 153 16.59 -4.74 -7.97
C GLN A 153 17.27 -4.01 -6.81
N ASN A 154 17.31 -4.61 -5.62
CA ASN A 154 17.84 -4.02 -4.39
C ASN A 154 19.03 -4.84 -3.83
N LYS A 155 19.80 -5.47 -4.72
CA LYS A 155 20.79 -6.49 -4.35
C LYS A 155 21.81 -5.94 -3.36
N ASP A 156 22.35 -4.75 -3.64
CA ASP A 156 23.40 -4.18 -2.80
C ASP A 156 22.86 -3.84 -1.39
N GLU A 157 21.65 -3.27 -1.29
CA GLU A 157 21.00 -2.99 -0.01
C GLU A 157 20.77 -4.27 0.81
N ILE A 158 20.22 -5.30 0.14
CA ILE A 158 19.88 -6.57 0.78
C ILE A 158 21.14 -7.33 1.24
N GLU A 159 22.19 -7.34 0.42
CA GLU A 159 23.44 -8.04 0.73
C GLU A 159 24.25 -7.33 1.81
N ASN A 160 24.17 -5.99 1.90
CA ASN A 160 24.82 -5.21 2.95
C ASN A 160 24.10 -5.32 4.30
N ALA A 161 22.82 -5.70 4.30
CA ALA A 161 22.02 -5.85 5.51
C ALA A 161 21.97 -7.31 5.98
N GLU A 162 22.81 -7.65 6.96
CA GLU A 162 22.96 -9.02 7.49
C GLU A 162 21.63 -9.67 7.92
N ILE A 163 20.67 -8.87 8.38
CA ILE A 163 19.36 -9.31 8.87
C ILE A 163 18.61 -10.23 7.89
N PHE A 164 18.77 -10.04 6.57
CA PHE A 164 18.04 -10.82 5.58
C PHE A 164 18.65 -12.22 5.40
N ARG A 165 19.98 -12.29 5.40
CA ARG A 165 20.71 -13.56 5.32
C ARG A 165 20.53 -14.37 6.60
N ASP A 166 20.61 -13.71 7.76
CA ASP A 166 20.41 -14.37 9.06
C ASP A 166 19.00 -14.94 9.19
N ALA A 167 18.00 -14.18 8.76
CA ALA A 167 16.62 -14.66 8.70
C ALA A 167 16.46 -15.91 7.81
N LEU A 168 17.13 -15.94 6.65
CA LEU A 168 17.13 -17.11 5.77
C LEU A 168 17.77 -18.33 6.44
N VAL A 169 18.94 -18.16 7.07
CA VAL A 169 19.63 -19.23 7.79
C VAL A 169 18.78 -19.76 8.95
N GLU A 170 18.13 -18.86 9.70
CA GLU A 170 17.23 -19.24 10.78
C GLU A 170 16.04 -20.08 10.27
N CYS A 171 15.39 -19.65 9.19
CA CYS A 171 14.31 -20.40 8.55
C CYS A 171 14.80 -21.77 8.04
N MET A 172 15.95 -21.81 7.36
CA MET A 172 16.54 -23.04 6.84
C MET A 172 16.79 -24.06 7.97
N ARG A 173 17.41 -23.63 9.07
CA ARG A 173 17.73 -24.50 10.22
C ARG A 173 16.47 -25.01 10.94
N LYS A 174 15.40 -24.23 10.95
CA LYS A 174 14.10 -24.65 11.51
C LYS A 174 13.39 -25.65 10.60
N MET A 175 13.44 -25.44 9.28
CA MET A 175 12.73 -26.27 8.30
C MET A 175 13.43 -27.60 8.00
N TYR A 176 14.76 -27.61 7.95
CA TYR A 176 15.54 -28.78 7.56
C TYR A 176 16.56 -29.12 8.65
N GLN A 177 16.45 -30.30 9.26
CA GLN A 177 17.42 -30.79 10.24
C GLN A 177 18.60 -31.52 9.58
N ASP A 178 18.46 -31.96 8.33
CA ASP A 178 19.50 -32.66 7.57
C ASP A 178 20.59 -31.71 7.07
N GLN A 179 21.84 -31.97 7.47
CA GLN A 179 22.98 -31.14 7.14
C GLN A 179 23.30 -31.15 5.63
N LEU A 180 23.16 -32.30 4.95
CA LEU A 180 23.42 -32.39 3.52
C LEU A 180 22.46 -31.53 2.69
N THR A 181 21.20 -31.45 3.12
CA THR A 181 20.19 -30.57 2.51
C THR A 181 20.52 -29.09 2.74
N GLN A 182 20.95 -28.71 3.95
CA GLN A 182 21.38 -27.34 4.23
C GLN A 182 22.57 -26.92 3.36
N GLU A 183 23.59 -27.77 3.21
CA GLU A 183 24.76 -27.51 2.36
C GLU A 183 24.36 -27.32 0.88
N LYS A 184 23.43 -28.16 0.39
CA LYS A 184 22.87 -28.00 -0.97
C LYS A 184 22.15 -26.66 -1.13
N ILE A 185 21.32 -26.26 -0.16
CA ILE A 185 20.61 -24.97 -0.20
C ILE A 185 21.61 -23.81 -0.27
N VAL A 186 22.66 -23.83 0.56
CA VAL A 186 23.72 -22.81 0.55
C VAL A 186 24.40 -22.75 -0.82
N SER A 187 24.78 -23.89 -1.41
CA SER A 187 25.39 -23.90 -2.75
C SER A 187 24.46 -23.34 -3.85
N GLN A 188 23.16 -23.60 -3.77
CA GLN A 188 22.18 -23.03 -4.71
C GLN A 188 22.01 -21.52 -4.49
N LEU A 189 22.19 -21.04 -3.25
CA LEU A 189 22.10 -19.62 -2.93
C LEU A 189 23.18 -18.81 -3.63
N ASP A 190 24.42 -19.33 -3.73
CA ASP A 190 25.49 -18.64 -4.44
C ASP A 190 25.20 -18.50 -5.95
N LEU A 191 24.56 -19.52 -6.54
CA LEU A 191 24.10 -19.46 -7.93
C LEU A 191 22.96 -18.45 -8.10
N TYR A 192 22.03 -18.39 -7.15
CA TYR A 192 20.99 -17.37 -7.11
C TYR A 192 21.58 -15.97 -7.00
N ARG A 193 22.46 -15.72 -6.03
CA ARG A 193 23.07 -14.39 -5.81
C ARG A 193 23.81 -13.88 -7.03
N SER A 194 24.49 -14.77 -7.76
CA SER A 194 25.23 -14.44 -8.97
C SER A 194 24.38 -14.44 -10.25
N ALA A 195 23.09 -14.74 -10.17
CA ALA A 195 22.22 -14.97 -11.34
C ALA A 195 22.87 -15.91 -12.37
N SER A 196 23.50 -16.99 -11.90
CA SER A 196 24.25 -17.92 -12.76
C SER A 196 23.45 -19.17 -13.08
N GLN A 197 23.90 -19.90 -14.11
CA GLN A 197 23.30 -21.17 -14.55
C GLN A 197 21.79 -21.03 -14.84
N SER A 198 20.95 -21.84 -14.20
CA SER A 198 19.49 -21.82 -14.35
C SER A 198 18.87 -20.46 -14.00
N PHE A 199 19.44 -19.74 -13.02
CA PHE A 199 18.98 -18.41 -12.59
C PHE A 199 19.36 -17.29 -13.59
N GLY A 200 20.35 -17.53 -14.44
CA GLY A 200 20.84 -16.57 -15.46
C GLY A 200 20.24 -16.74 -16.85
N THR A 201 19.33 -17.69 -17.03
CA THR A 201 18.69 -17.91 -18.34
C THR A 201 17.84 -16.71 -18.74
N VAL A 202 17.68 -16.47 -20.06
CA VAL A 202 16.84 -15.37 -20.58
C VAL A 202 15.41 -15.44 -20.01
N HIS A 203 14.88 -16.65 -19.83
CA HIS A 203 13.57 -16.87 -19.22
C HIS A 203 13.54 -16.51 -17.73
N ALA A 204 14.56 -16.88 -16.96
CA ALA A 204 14.69 -16.51 -15.55
C ALA A 204 14.80 -14.99 -15.38
N ILE A 205 15.68 -14.33 -16.13
CA ILE A 205 15.86 -12.86 -16.10
C ILE A 205 14.56 -12.13 -16.49
N ARG A 206 13.84 -12.62 -17.50
CA ARG A 206 12.52 -12.04 -17.86
C ARG A 206 11.50 -12.22 -16.74
N SER A 207 11.54 -13.35 -16.04
CA SER A 207 10.63 -13.64 -14.93
C SER A 207 10.95 -12.82 -13.68
N GLN A 208 12.23 -12.50 -13.43
CA GLN A 208 12.66 -11.60 -12.35
C GLN A 208 11.98 -10.23 -12.45
N LYS A 209 11.80 -9.70 -13.67
CA LYS A 209 11.20 -8.38 -13.89
C LYS A 209 9.68 -8.34 -13.73
N LYS A 210 9.02 -9.50 -13.60
CA LYS A 210 7.58 -9.57 -13.39
C LYS A 210 7.30 -9.55 -11.91
N SER A 211 6.66 -8.49 -11.43
CA SER A 211 5.97 -8.57 -10.13
C SER A 211 4.96 -9.71 -10.23
N GLN A 212 4.86 -10.57 -9.21
CA GLN A 212 3.87 -11.67 -9.16
C GLN A 212 2.40 -11.16 -9.11
N SER A 213 2.09 -9.98 -9.64
CA SER A 213 0.74 -9.40 -9.71
C SER A 213 0.06 -9.56 -11.07
N SER A 214 0.72 -10.13 -12.10
CA SER A 214 0.11 -10.26 -13.43
C SER A 214 -0.64 -11.58 -13.63
N PHE A 215 -1.54 -11.92 -12.71
CA PHE A 215 -2.70 -12.75 -13.02
C PHE A 215 -3.89 -12.08 -12.31
N LEU A 216 -4.90 -11.71 -13.08
CA LEU A 216 -6.20 -11.15 -12.63
C LEU A 216 -6.35 -9.62 -12.53
N VAL A 217 -5.86 -8.85 -13.50
CA VAL A 217 -6.50 -7.55 -13.81
C VAL A 217 -7.83 -7.75 -14.57
N GLY A 218 -8.12 -8.96 -15.06
CA GLY A 218 -9.29 -9.24 -15.92
C GLY A 218 -10.36 -10.20 -15.40
N VAL A 219 -10.25 -10.83 -14.21
CA VAL A 219 -11.18 -11.91 -13.81
C VAL A 219 -11.85 -11.75 -12.43
N THR A 220 -11.43 -10.83 -11.56
CA THR A 220 -12.07 -10.67 -10.25
C THR A 220 -13.40 -9.89 -10.27
N TRP A 221 -13.82 -9.35 -11.42
CA TRP A 221 -15.14 -8.73 -11.59
C TRP A 221 -16.33 -9.71 -11.50
N ARG A 222 -16.11 -11.02 -11.39
CA ARG A 222 -17.21 -12.02 -11.36
C ARG A 222 -17.26 -12.93 -10.13
N CYS A 223 -16.32 -12.81 -9.18
CA CYS A 223 -16.24 -13.76 -8.05
C CYS A 223 -16.50 -13.16 -6.65
N SER A 224 -17.14 -12.00 -6.55
CA SER A 224 -17.55 -11.42 -5.24
C SER A 224 -18.91 -11.92 -4.74
N LYS A 225 -19.41 -13.06 -5.24
CA LYS A 225 -20.70 -13.65 -4.82
C LYS A 225 -20.57 -14.91 -3.97
N GLY A 226 -19.36 -15.34 -3.58
CA GLY A 226 -19.16 -16.69 -3.02
C GLY A 226 -18.27 -16.86 -1.79
N LEU A 227 -17.67 -15.82 -1.20
CA LEU A 227 -16.73 -15.97 -0.08
C LEU A 227 -17.10 -15.09 1.12
N GLU A 228 -18.34 -15.23 1.59
CA GLU A 228 -18.84 -14.68 2.86
C GLU A 228 -18.53 -15.56 4.10
N GLN A 229 -17.62 -16.55 4.04
CA GLN A 229 -17.54 -17.55 5.12
C GLN A 229 -16.26 -17.65 5.96
N ASN A 230 -15.19 -16.89 5.71
CA ASN A 230 -14.00 -16.95 6.59
C ASN A 230 -13.73 -15.60 7.29
N GLY A 231 -14.50 -15.34 8.34
CA GLY A 231 -14.49 -14.13 9.17
C GLY A 231 -13.28 -13.96 10.10
N THR A 232 -12.11 -14.54 9.80
CA THR A 232 -10.94 -14.46 10.70
C THR A 232 -9.95 -13.37 10.28
N MET A 233 -9.76 -13.13 8.98
CA MET A 233 -8.79 -12.14 8.45
C MET A 233 -9.30 -10.69 8.49
N ALA A 234 -10.62 -10.50 8.38
CA ALA A 234 -11.25 -9.18 8.49
C ALA A 234 -11.22 -8.62 9.92
N VAL A 235 -11.05 -9.48 10.93
CA VAL A 235 -11.00 -9.11 12.34
C VAL A 235 -9.61 -8.57 12.70
N GLU A 236 -8.54 -9.15 12.15
CA GLU A 236 -7.18 -8.63 12.38
C GLU A 236 -7.00 -7.25 11.77
N VAL A 237 -7.34 -7.04 10.48
CA VAL A 237 -7.20 -5.72 9.82
C VAL A 237 -8.02 -4.63 10.51
N ASN A 238 -9.21 -4.96 11.04
CA ASN A 238 -9.98 -4.03 11.87
C ASN A 238 -9.33 -3.77 13.24
N MET A 239 -8.77 -4.79 13.91
CA MET A 239 -8.00 -4.61 15.15
C MET A 239 -6.78 -3.70 14.98
N TRP A 240 -6.13 -3.72 13.82
CA TRP A 240 -4.96 -2.87 13.53
C TRP A 240 -5.33 -1.40 13.28
N LEU A 241 -6.58 -1.10 12.91
CA LEU A 241 -7.01 0.24 12.51
C LEU A 241 -8.01 0.90 13.50
N THR A 242 -8.62 0.15 14.42
CA THR A 242 -9.47 0.71 15.49
C THR A 242 -8.70 1.14 16.75
N GLY A 243 -7.38 0.92 16.76
CA GLY A 243 -6.46 1.42 17.79
C GLY A 243 -5.70 2.71 17.43
N ILE A 244 -6.10 3.37 16.34
CA ILE A 244 -5.72 4.75 15.95
C ILE A 244 -6.88 5.67 16.32
#